data_AF-A0A957I5Y0-F1
#
_entry.id   AF-A0A957I5Y0-F1
#
_cell.length_a   1.000
_cell.length_b   1.000
_cell.length_c   1.000
_cell.angle_alpha   90.00
_cell.angle_beta   90.00
_cell.angle_gamma   90.00
#
_symmetry.space_group_name_H-M   'P 1'
#
loop_
_entity.id
_entity.type
_entity.pdbx_description
1 polymer ?
#
loop_
_entity_poly.entity_id
_entity_poly.type
_entity_poly.pdbx_seq_one_letter_code
_entity_poly.pdbx_strand_id
1 'polypeptide(L)'
;SICLTHSNGICSDWPLEIQIWGQGSAIILRDGKQYPVTWLRENRSDMFTFVDAEGEVVPLQIGNTWFQVLPHYYENPVTISP
;
A
#
# COMPACT_ATOMS: atom_id res chain seq x y z
N SER A 1 1.70 -16.32 15.52
CA SER A 1 2.84 -15.96 14.65
C SER A 1 3.48 -17.24 14.14
N ILE A 2 3.73 -17.34 12.84
CA ILE A 2 4.43 -18.49 12.23
C ILE A 2 5.93 -18.29 12.47
N CYS A 3 6.64 -19.26 13.03
CA CYS A 3 8.10 -19.20 13.15
C CYS A 3 8.75 -19.80 11.90
N LEU A 4 9.74 -19.13 11.32
CA LEU A 4 10.46 -19.66 10.16
C LEU A 4 11.66 -20.52 10.57
N THR A 5 12.36 -20.12 11.63
CA THR A 5 13.59 -20.79 12.08
C THR A 5 13.59 -21.01 13.60
N HIS A 6 13.69 -22.28 13.99
CA HIS A 6 13.87 -22.70 15.38
C HIS A 6 15.33 -23.07 15.67
N SER A 7 15.89 -22.55 16.75
CA SER A 7 17.19 -22.98 17.30
C SER A 7 17.06 -23.19 18.80
N ASN A 8 17.35 -24.41 19.28
CA ASN A 8 17.22 -24.82 20.69
C ASN A 8 15.86 -24.49 21.33
N GLY A 9 14.77 -24.60 20.56
CA GLY A 9 13.41 -24.29 21.03
C GLY A 9 13.04 -22.80 21.01
N ILE A 10 13.96 -21.91 20.63
CA ILE A 10 13.72 -20.48 20.50
C ILE A 10 13.48 -20.14 19.02
N CYS A 11 12.48 -19.30 18.75
CA CYS A 11 12.26 -18.77 17.41
C CYS A 11 13.19 -17.57 17.16
N SER A 12 13.93 -17.62 16.05
CA SER A 12 14.91 -16.58 15.68
C SER A 12 14.44 -15.70 14.52
N ASP A 13 13.59 -16.25 13.64
CA ASP A 13 13.11 -15.55 12.44
C ASP A 13 11.58 -15.56 12.38
N TRP A 14 11.01 -14.37 12.18
CA TRP A 14 9.57 -14.17 12.04
C TRP A 14 9.26 -13.60 10.65
N PRO A 15 8.21 -14.08 9.96
CA PRO A 15 7.79 -13.52 8.69
C PRO A 15 7.19 -12.13 8.93
N LEU A 16 7.40 -11.23 7.97
CA LEU A 16 6.69 -9.96 7.92
C LEU A 16 5.34 -10.16 7.25
N GLU A 17 4.26 -9.74 7.92
CA GLU A 17 2.93 -9.69 7.33
C GLU A 17 2.65 -8.27 6.82
N ILE A 18 2.18 -8.17 5.58
CA ILE A 18 1.81 -6.90 4.95
C ILE A 18 0.28 -6.73 5.05
N GLN A 19 -0.15 -5.74 5.82
CA GLN A 19 -1.56 -5.44 6.04
C GLN A 19 -2.08 -4.49 4.95
N ILE A 20 -3.06 -4.94 4.17
CA ILE A 20 -3.71 -4.20 3.07
C ILE A 20 -5.25 -4.27 3.19
N TRP A 21 -5.76 -4.18 4.41
CA TRP A 21 -7.17 -4.38 4.77
C TRP A 21 -7.70 -3.04 5.31
N GLY A 22 -8.95 -2.70 5.02
CA GLY A 22 -9.51 -1.40 5.38
C GLY A 22 -9.02 -0.31 4.44
N GLN A 23 -8.26 0.67 4.95
CA GLN A 23 -7.81 1.81 4.17
C GLN A 23 -6.41 2.27 4.53
N GLY A 24 -5.80 3.08 3.68
CA GLY A 24 -4.52 3.73 3.96
C GLY A 24 -4.11 4.74 2.89
N SER A 25 -3.01 5.46 3.14
CA SER A 25 -2.49 6.43 2.19
C SER A 25 -1.83 5.75 0.99
N ALA A 26 -2.00 6.34 -0.19
CA ALA A 26 -1.29 5.96 -1.41
C ALA A 26 -1.03 7.19 -2.28
N ILE A 27 -0.17 6.98 -3.27
CA ILE A 27 0.15 7.96 -4.30
C ILE A 27 -0.05 7.26 -5.64
N ILE A 28 -0.87 7.84 -6.51
CA ILE A 28 -0.99 7.40 -7.91
C ILE A 28 -0.10 8.28 -8.78
N LEU A 29 0.78 7.64 -9.55
CA LEU A 29 1.59 8.28 -10.58
C LEU A 29 0.99 7.96 -11.94
N ARG A 30 0.45 8.96 -12.62
CA ARG A 30 -0.37 8.79 -13.83
C ARG A 30 -0.39 10.05 -14.65
N ASP A 31 -0.37 9.93 -15.98
CA ASP A 31 -0.47 11.07 -16.91
C ASP A 31 0.60 12.16 -16.66
N GLY A 32 1.78 11.76 -16.17
CA GLY A 32 2.86 12.68 -15.79
C GLY A 32 2.58 13.49 -14.51
N LYS A 33 1.57 13.11 -13.73
CA LYS A 33 1.14 13.78 -12.50
C LYS A 33 1.13 12.83 -11.31
N GLN A 34 1.19 13.43 -10.12
CA GLN A 34 1.06 12.76 -8.84
C GLN A 34 -0.30 13.06 -8.23
N TYR A 35 -0.99 12.04 -7.76
CA TYR A 35 -2.29 12.15 -7.09
C TYR A 35 -2.18 11.55 -5.68
N PRO A 36 -2.23 12.37 -4.61
CA PRO A 36 -2.36 11.84 -3.26
C PRO A 36 -3.78 11.26 -3.11
N VAL A 37 -3.87 10.02 -2.63
CA VAL A 37 -5.15 9.30 -2.51
C VAL A 37 -5.20 8.49 -1.24
N THR A 38 -6.40 8.11 -0.84
CA THR A 38 -6.65 7.04 0.13
C THR A 38 -7.08 5.79 -0.66
N TRP A 39 -6.42 4.65 -0.43
CA TRP A 39 -6.90 3.37 -0.92
C TRP A 39 -7.93 2.79 0.05
N LEU A 40 -8.95 2.13 -0.48
CA LEU A 40 -10.05 1.49 0.25
C LEU A 40 -10.17 0.03 -0.18
N ARG A 41 -10.32 -0.86 0.78
CA ARG A 41 -10.49 -2.32 0.63
C ARG A 41 -11.11 -2.91 1.90
N GLU A 42 -12.42 -2.74 2.04
CA GLU A 42 -13.18 -3.15 3.25
C GLU A 42 -13.12 -4.66 3.48
N ASN A 43 -13.49 -5.45 2.47
CA ASN A 43 -13.47 -6.91 2.56
C ASN A 43 -12.28 -7.51 1.82
N ARG A 44 -11.91 -8.72 2.22
CA ARG A 44 -10.81 -9.47 1.59
C ARG A 44 -11.03 -9.72 0.09
N SER A 45 -12.28 -9.87 -0.35
CA SER A 45 -12.65 -10.06 -1.75
C SER A 45 -12.67 -8.76 -2.55
N ASP A 46 -12.66 -7.60 -1.88
CA ASP A 46 -12.81 -6.32 -2.56
C ASP A 46 -11.53 -5.94 -3.28
N MET A 47 -11.71 -5.28 -4.42
CA MET A 47 -10.63 -4.62 -5.14
C MET A 47 -10.33 -3.27 -4.51
N PHE A 48 -9.10 -2.80 -4.71
CA PHE A 48 -8.74 -1.46 -4.30
C PHE A 48 -9.57 -0.42 -5.04
N THR A 49 -10.17 0.47 -4.28
CA THR A 49 -10.71 1.75 -4.76
C THR A 49 -9.81 2.86 -4.26
N PHE A 50 -9.61 3.91 -5.05
CA PHE A 50 -8.82 5.06 -4.67
C PHE A 50 -9.71 6.29 -4.65
N VAL A 51 -9.61 7.08 -3.59
CA VAL A 51 -10.37 8.32 -3.43
C VAL A 51 -9.45 9.48 -3.09
N ASP A 52 -9.82 10.69 -3.51
CA ASP A 52 -9.14 11.91 -3.12
C ASP A 52 -9.55 12.38 -1.70
N ALA A 53 -9.20 13.62 -1.35
CA ALA A 53 -9.49 14.18 -0.03
C ALA A 53 -10.99 14.48 0.16
N GLU A 54 -11.71 14.71 -0.93
CA GLU A 54 -13.15 14.95 -0.98
C GLU A 54 -13.96 13.65 -0.98
N GLY A 55 -13.29 12.50 -1.15
CA GLY A 55 -13.91 11.18 -1.21
C GLY A 55 -14.35 10.78 -2.62
N GLU A 56 -13.97 11.56 -3.63
CA GLU A 56 -14.29 11.28 -5.03
C GLU A 56 -13.34 10.22 -5.60
N VAL A 57 -13.87 9.35 -6.45
CA VAL A 57 -13.09 8.24 -7.00
C VAL A 57 -12.02 8.76 -7.96
N VAL A 58 -10.77 8.36 -7.71
CA VAL A 58 -9.63 8.59 -8.60
C VAL A 58 -9.41 7.31 -9.42
N PRO A 59 -9.84 7.26 -10.70
CA PRO A 59 -9.71 6.06 -11.50
C PRO A 59 -8.24 5.80 -11.85
N LEU A 60 -7.89 4.55 -12.13
CA LEU A 60 -6.63 4.20 -12.80
C LEU A 60 -6.74 4.42 -14.31
N GLN A 61 -5.62 4.55 -15.03
CA GLN A 61 -5.66 4.56 -16.50
C GLN A 61 -5.95 3.14 -17.03
N ILE A 62 -6.48 3.08 -18.26
CA ILE A 62 -6.62 1.80 -18.97
C ILE A 62 -5.22 1.24 -19.26
N GLY A 63 -4.98 -0.01 -18.85
CA GLY A 63 -3.73 -0.72 -19.09
C GLY A 63 -3.13 -1.31 -17.82
N ASN A 64 -1.81 -1.49 -17.84
CA ASN A 64 -1.09 -2.10 -16.72
C ASN A 64 -0.94 -1.10 -15.57
N THR A 65 -1.22 -1.57 -14.36
CA THR A 65 -0.95 -0.85 -13.12
C THR A 65 0.13 -1.60 -12.34
N TRP A 66 1.13 -0.87 -11.86
CA TRP A 66 2.19 -1.41 -11.01
C TRP A 66 2.00 -0.90 -9.59
N PHE A 67 2.00 -1.82 -8.62
CA PHE A 67 1.91 -1.50 -7.20
C PHE A 67 3.28 -1.61 -6.54
N GLN A 68 3.70 -0.56 -5.84
CA GLN A 68 4.83 -0.59 -4.94
C GLN A 68 4.32 -0.42 -3.51
N VAL A 69 4.49 -1.45 -2.68
CA VAL A 69 4.11 -1.39 -1.27
C VAL A 69 5.32 -0.94 -0.47
N LEU A 70 5.15 0.12 0.31
CA LEU A 70 6.19 0.69 1.16
C LEU A 70 5.85 0.48 2.64
N PRO A 71 6.85 0.20 3.49
CA PRO A 71 6.62 0.14 4.93
C PRO A 71 6.40 1.55 5.50
N HIS A 72 5.62 1.66 6.56
CA HIS A 72 5.26 2.96 7.17
C HIS A 72 6.45 3.75 7.75
N TYR A 73 7.57 3.08 8.05
CA TYR A 73 8.79 3.73 8.54
C TYR A 73 9.68 4.29 7.42
N TYR A 74 9.31 4.06 6.16
CA TYR A 74 10.05 4.62 5.04
C TYR A 74 9.61 6.06 4.81
N GLU A 75 10.56 6.98 4.74
CA GLU A 75 10.27 8.38 4.43
C GLU A 75 9.64 8.48 3.04
N ASN A 76 8.66 9.38 2.87
CA ASN A 76 7.94 9.50 1.61
C ASN A 76 8.94 9.82 0.47
N PRO A 77 9.20 8.89 -0.46
CA PRO A 77 10.23 9.09 -1.48
C PRO A 77 9.78 9.98 -2.63
N VAL A 78 8.48 10.29 -2.71
CA VAL A 78 7.89 11.04 -3.82
C VAL A 78 7.55 12.45 -3.32
N THR A 79 8.59 13.16 -2.88
CA THR A 79 8.49 14.57 -2.53
C THR A 79 8.48 15.42 -3.80
N ILE A 80 7.47 16.28 -3.94
CA ILE A 80 7.52 17.37 -4.91
C ILE A 80 8.50 18.42 -4.36
N SER A 81 9.73 18.43 -4.87
CA SER A 81 10.61 19.59 -4.66
C SER A 81 10.03 20.76 -5.46
N PRO A 82 9.83 21.95 -4.84
CA PRO A 82 9.45 23.15 -5.58
C PRO A 82 10.54 23.60 -6.55
#